data_AF-A0A5C8GMI3-F1
#
_entry.id   AF-A0A5C8GMI3-F1
#
_cell.length_a   1.000
_cell.length_b   1.000
_cell.length_c   1.000
_cell.angle_alpha   90.00
_cell.angle_beta   90.00
_cell.angle_gamma   90.00
#
_symmetry.space_group_name_H-M   'P 1'
#
loop_
_entity.id
_entity.type
_entity.pdbx_description
1 polymer ?
#
loop_
_entity_poly.entity_id
_entity_poly.type
_entity_poly.pdbx_seq_one_letter_code
_entity_poly.pdbx_strand_id
1 'polypeptide(L)'
;MYKIQTNASGTRHIDINEKHLETIRHYSLFANLIDSSGVINEDMLDRLRLKTRGLLESDISKDNSLLDLCLDVIYNPNMKALGLKNLLTLFHEWELTNKEVKE
;
A
#
# COMPACT_ATOMS: atom_id res chain seq x y z
N MET A 1 -2.73 14.88 1.21
CA MET A 1 -3.00 14.05 0.02
C MET A 1 -1.70 13.92 -0.75
N TYR A 2 -1.25 12.70 -0.98
CA TYR A 2 0.02 12.35 -1.59
C TYR A 2 -0.21 11.76 -2.98
N LYS A 3 0.83 11.72 -3.80
CA LYS A 3 0.75 11.17 -5.15
C LYS A 3 1.97 10.31 -5.42
N ILE A 4 1.76 9.08 -5.83
CA ILE A 4 2.85 8.16 -6.21
C ILE A 4 2.88 8.00 -7.72
N GLN A 5 4.08 7.99 -8.29
CA GLN A 5 4.31 7.60 -9.68
C GLN A 5 4.28 6.08 -9.79
N THR A 6 3.67 5.54 -10.85
CA THR A 6 3.54 4.07 -11.01
C THR A 6 4.15 3.50 -12.29
N ASN A 7 4.65 4.36 -13.18
CA ASN A 7 5.39 3.93 -14.38
C ASN A 7 6.70 4.71 -14.54
N ALA A 8 7.66 4.15 -15.27
CA ALA A 8 8.97 4.78 -15.46
C ALA A 8 8.88 6.15 -16.16
N SER A 9 7.93 6.33 -17.09
CA SER A 9 7.75 7.59 -17.83
C SER A 9 7.14 8.73 -17.01
N GLY A 10 6.68 8.49 -15.78
CA GLY A 10 6.09 9.54 -14.94
C GLY A 10 4.72 10.05 -15.39
N THR A 11 4.03 9.34 -16.28
CA THR A 11 2.71 9.74 -16.80
C THR A 11 1.55 9.14 -16.02
N ARG A 12 1.79 8.04 -15.29
CA ARG A 12 0.79 7.34 -14.50
C ARG A 12 1.05 7.53 -13.02
N HIS A 13 -0.02 7.81 -12.31
CA HIS A 13 0.02 8.10 -10.89
C HIS A 13 -1.19 7.50 -10.19
N ILE A 14 -1.05 7.33 -8.88
CA ILE A 14 -2.14 7.00 -7.97
C ILE A 14 -2.12 8.03 -6.84
N ASP A 15 -3.28 8.57 -6.52
CA ASP A 15 -3.48 9.46 -5.39
C ASP A 15 -3.66 8.65 -4.11
N ILE A 16 -2.93 9.04 -3.06
CA ILE A 16 -2.91 8.36 -1.77
C ILE A 16 -3.33 9.36 -0.70
N ASN A 17 -4.35 9.03 0.08
CA ASN A 17 -4.78 9.87 1.20
C ASN A 17 -4.21 9.33 2.53
N GLU A 18 -4.36 10.10 3.61
CA GLU A 18 -3.87 9.68 4.92
C GLU A 18 -4.59 8.42 5.43
N LYS A 19 -5.89 8.30 5.18
CA LYS A 19 -6.67 7.10 5.55
C LYS A 19 -6.13 5.82 4.91
N HIS A 20 -5.64 5.90 3.67
CA HIS A 20 -4.98 4.79 2.98
C HIS A 20 -3.73 4.35 3.75
N LEU A 21 -2.90 5.31 4.17
CA LEU A 21 -1.68 5.05 4.94
C LEU A 21 -1.99 4.51 6.35
N GLU A 22 -2.99 5.07 7.01
CA GLU A 22 -3.48 4.58 8.31
C GLU A 22 -4.00 3.15 8.20
N THR A 23 -4.75 2.83 7.14
CA THR A 23 -5.27 1.48 6.88
C THR A 23 -4.12 0.49 6.64
N ILE A 24 -3.12 0.88 5.85
CA ILE A 24 -1.90 0.08 5.63
C ILE A 24 -1.21 -0.25 6.97
N ARG A 25 -1.09 0.76 7.85
CA ARG A 25 -0.51 0.59 9.19
C ARG A 25 -1.37 -0.31 10.07
N HIS A 26 -2.68 -0.06 10.13
CA HIS A 26 -3.63 -0.78 10.98
C HIS A 26 -3.60 -2.29 10.71
N TYR A 27 -3.64 -2.68 9.43
CA TYR A 27 -3.59 -4.08 9.02
C TYR A 27 -2.16 -4.62 8.84
N SER A 28 -1.13 -3.81 9.11
CA SER A 28 0.28 -4.17 8.91
C SER A 28 0.52 -4.80 7.53
N LEU A 29 -0.03 -4.20 6.47
CA LEU A 29 -0.11 -4.82 5.15
C LEU A 29 1.26 -5.16 4.56
N PHE A 30 2.27 -4.32 4.82
CA PHE A 30 3.63 -4.53 4.34
C PHE A 30 4.49 -5.45 5.23
N ALA A 31 3.99 -5.83 6.41
CA ALA A 31 4.69 -6.79 7.26
C ALA A 31 4.79 -8.15 6.54
N ASN A 32 6.02 -8.69 6.52
CA ASN A 32 6.39 -9.91 5.79
C ASN A 32 6.10 -9.88 4.28
N LEU A 33 5.92 -8.70 3.69
CA LEU A 33 5.77 -8.59 2.25
C LEU A 33 7.13 -8.70 1.54
N ILE A 34 8.17 -8.07 2.12
CA ILE A 34 9.54 -8.02 1.58
C ILE A 34 10.29 -9.31 1.91
N ASP A 35 10.65 -10.06 0.88
CA ASP A 35 11.54 -11.21 0.96
C ASP A 35 12.98 -10.76 1.25
N SER A 36 13.83 -11.65 1.77
CA SER A 36 15.24 -11.35 2.11
C SER A 36 16.06 -10.76 0.95
N SER A 37 15.60 -10.91 -0.30
CA SER A 37 16.20 -10.29 -1.49
C SER A 37 15.98 -8.77 -1.61
N GLY A 38 14.94 -8.21 -0.97
CA GLY A 38 14.63 -6.77 -1.03
C GLY A 38 14.12 -6.25 -2.37
N VAL A 39 13.92 -7.13 -3.37
CA VAL A 39 13.50 -6.75 -4.73
C VAL A 39 11.98 -6.66 -4.83
N ILE A 40 11.48 -5.50 -5.25
CA ILE A 40 10.04 -5.26 -5.48
C ILE A 40 9.65 -5.64 -6.90
N ASN A 41 8.86 -6.71 -7.02
CA ASN A 41 8.40 -7.30 -8.28
C ASN A 41 6.87 -7.50 -8.30
N GLU A 42 6.33 -7.92 -9.45
CA GLU A 42 4.89 -8.17 -9.60
C GLU A 42 4.37 -9.31 -8.71
N ASP A 43 5.20 -10.31 -8.39
CA ASP A 43 4.86 -11.37 -7.42
C ASP A 43 4.48 -10.80 -6.04
N MET A 44 5.18 -9.74 -5.60
CA MET A 44 4.86 -9.10 -4.31
C MET A 44 3.53 -8.37 -4.35
N LEU A 45 3.17 -7.80 -5.51
CA LEU A 45 1.87 -7.17 -5.68
C LEU A 45 0.75 -8.23 -5.62
N ASP A 46 1.00 -9.41 -6.17
CA ASP A 46 0.07 -10.54 -6.06
C ASP A 46 -0.09 -11.02 -4.62
N ARG A 47 1.02 -11.20 -3.88
CA ARG A 47 0.98 -11.51 -2.44
C ARG A 47 0.22 -10.47 -1.63
N LEU A 48 0.41 -9.18 -1.93
CA LEU A 48 -0.32 -8.10 -1.28
C LEU A 48 -1.83 -8.23 -1.54
N ARG A 49 -2.24 -8.50 -2.79
CA ARG A 49 -3.64 -8.73 -3.16
C ARG A 49 -4.23 -9.96 -2.48
N LEU A 50 -3.49 -11.05 -2.36
CA LEU A 50 -3.92 -12.24 -1.64
C LEU A 50 -4.13 -11.95 -0.15
N LYS A 51 -3.21 -11.18 0.47
CA LYS A 51 -3.33 -10.77 1.87
C LYS A 51 -4.55 -9.88 2.08
N THR A 52 -4.76 -8.85 1.25
CA THR A 52 -5.93 -7.97 1.37
C THR A 52 -7.23 -8.74 1.11
N ARG A 53 -7.24 -9.68 0.16
CA ARG A 53 -8.40 -10.55 -0.07
C ARG A 53 -8.72 -11.42 1.15
N GLY A 54 -7.72 -12.08 1.75
CA GLY A 54 -7.94 -12.90 2.95
C GLY A 54 -8.44 -12.08 4.15
N LEU A 55 -8.00 -10.82 4.27
CA LEU A 55 -8.53 -9.88 5.27
C LEU A 55 -9.99 -9.52 4.97
N LEU A 56 -10.34 -9.22 3.72
CA LEU A 56 -11.72 -8.92 3.30
C LEU A 56 -12.68 -10.10 3.49
N GLU A 57 -12.19 -11.33 3.25
CA GLU A 57 -12.97 -12.57 3.42
C GLU A 57 -13.13 -12.98 4.89
N SER A 58 -12.31 -12.44 5.80
CA SER A 58 -12.44 -12.68 7.24
C SER A 58 -13.52 -11.77 7.85
N ASP A 59 -14.33 -12.29 8.79
CA ASP A 59 -15.38 -11.57 9.55
C ASP A 59 -14.91 -10.28 10.28
N ILE A 60 -13.62 -9.99 10.26
CA ILE A 60 -12.97 -8.77 10.77
C ILE A 60 -13.31 -7.55 9.89
N SER A 61 -13.75 -7.73 8.65
CA SER A 61 -13.80 -6.67 7.63
C SER A 61 -15.22 -6.23 7.27
N LYS A 62 -15.87 -5.49 8.18
CA LYS A 62 -16.83 -4.44 7.80
C LYS A 62 -16.15 -3.07 7.71
N ASP A 63 -14.84 -3.05 7.57
CA ASP A 63 -14.07 -1.81 7.48
C ASP A 63 -14.09 -1.26 6.05
N ASN A 64 -14.85 -0.18 5.85
CA ASN A 64 -14.91 0.50 4.55
C ASN A 64 -13.55 1.05 4.11
N SER A 65 -12.62 1.29 5.05
CA SER A 65 -11.30 1.86 4.74
C SER A 65 -10.40 0.84 4.05
N LEU A 66 -10.46 -0.45 4.43
CA LEU A 66 -9.75 -1.51 3.72
C LEU A 66 -10.27 -1.69 2.28
N LEU A 67 -11.59 -1.59 2.10
CA LEU A 67 -12.21 -1.66 0.78
C LEU A 67 -11.81 -0.46 -0.10
N ASP A 68 -11.85 0.74 0.46
CA ASP A 68 -11.45 1.99 -0.20
C ASP A 68 -9.99 1.94 -0.66
N LEU A 69 -9.07 1.54 0.25
CA LEU A 69 -7.66 1.30 -0.07
C LEU A 69 -7.49 0.28 -1.21
N CYS A 70 -8.29 -0.79 -1.20
CA CYS A 70 -8.23 -1.81 -2.23
C CYS A 70 -8.62 -1.27 -3.61
N LEU A 71 -9.74 -0.53 -3.68
CA LEU A 71 -10.26 0.00 -4.94
C LEU A 71 -9.39 1.12 -5.51
N ASP A 72 -8.95 2.05 -4.66
CA ASP A 72 -8.19 3.21 -5.11
C ASP A 72 -6.73 2.89 -5.43
N VAL A 73 -6.12 1.97 -4.66
CA VAL A 73 -4.67 1.77 -4.66
C VAL A 73 -4.26 0.36 -5.09
N ILE A 74 -4.70 -0.68 -4.37
CA ILE A 74 -4.14 -2.05 -4.51
C ILE A 74 -4.56 -2.71 -5.84
N TYR A 75 -5.82 -2.57 -6.22
CA TYR A 75 -6.38 -3.12 -7.45
C TYR A 75 -6.43 -2.09 -8.60
N ASN A 76 -5.85 -0.90 -8.38
CA ASN A 76 -5.76 0.10 -9.43
C ASN A 76 -5.02 -0.46 -10.66
N PRO A 77 -5.53 -0.29 -11.89
CA PRO A 77 -4.90 -0.83 -13.10
C PRO A 77 -3.50 -0.23 -13.37
N ASN A 78 -3.20 0.92 -12.77
CA ASN A 78 -1.88 1.54 -12.87
C ASN A 78 -0.91 1.04 -11.79
N MET A 79 -1.35 0.25 -10.82
CA MET A 79 -0.50 -0.31 -9.78
C MET A 79 0.37 -1.43 -10.34
N LYS A 80 1.69 -1.25 -10.23
CA LYS A 80 2.73 -2.17 -10.70
C LYS A 80 3.87 -2.22 -9.69
N ALA A 81 4.90 -3.03 -9.93
CA ALA A 81 6.08 -3.11 -9.07
C ALA A 81 6.68 -1.74 -8.69
N LEU A 82 6.79 -0.81 -9.65
CA LEU A 82 7.26 0.56 -9.36
C LEU A 82 6.29 1.34 -8.47
N GLY A 83 4.98 1.22 -8.71
CA GLY A 83 3.96 1.83 -7.86
C GLY A 83 4.01 1.29 -6.44
N LEU A 84 4.16 -0.03 -6.27
CA LEU A 84 4.32 -0.66 -4.96
C LEU A 84 5.58 -0.14 -4.26
N LYS A 85 6.72 -0.08 -4.96
CA LYS A 85 7.97 0.50 -4.41
C LYS A 85 7.77 1.93 -3.90
N ASN A 86 7.13 2.77 -4.70
CA ASN A 86 6.90 4.17 -4.34
C ASN A 86 5.88 4.30 -3.20
N LEU A 87 4.88 3.42 -3.14
CA LEU A 87 3.93 3.35 -2.02
C LEU A 87 4.63 2.96 -0.71
N LEU A 88 5.53 1.96 -0.75
CA LEU A 88 6.32 1.57 0.43
C LEU A 88 7.23 2.72 0.90
N THR A 89 7.87 3.42 -0.04
CA THR A 89 8.73 4.58 0.26
C THR A 89 7.91 5.67 0.94
N LEU A 90 6.79 6.06 0.34
CA LEU A 90 5.87 7.05 0.90
C LEU A 90 5.36 6.65 2.29
N PHE A 91 4.98 5.39 2.47
CA PHE A 91 4.49 4.89 3.76
C PHE A 91 5.58 4.97 4.84
N HIS A 92 6.83 4.63 4.51
CA HIS A 92 7.94 4.70 5.45
C HIS A 92 8.22 6.15 5.88
N GLU A 93 8.26 7.08 4.92
CA GLU A 93 8.41 8.51 5.21
C GLU A 93 7.27 9.03 6.10
N TRP A 94 6.02 8.68 5.76
CA TRP A 94 4.86 9.06 6.56
C TRP A 94 4.90 8.47 7.98
N GLU A 95 5.35 7.22 8.13
CA GLU A 95 5.44 6.56 9.44
C GLU A 95 6.49 7.24 10.33
N LEU A 96 7.64 7.64 9.77
CA LEU A 96 8.67 8.39 10.48
C LEU A 96 8.13 9.74 10.97
N THR A 97 7.53 10.53 10.08
CA THR A 97 6.92 11.81 10.45
C THR A 97 5.83 11.65 11.53
N ASN A 98 5.04 10.58 11.48
CA ASN A 98 4.00 10.32 12.48
C ASN A 98 4.52 9.76 13.80
N LYS A 99 5.74 9.20 13.84
CA LYS A 99 6.42 8.79 15.08
C LYS A 99 7.01 10.00 15.79
N GLU A 100 7.66 10.89 15.06
CA GLU A 100 8.27 12.11 15.61
C GLU A 100 7.25 13.06 16.25
N VAL A 101 5.99 13.05 15.80
CA VAL A 101 4.90 13.86 16.37
C VAL A 101 4.31 13.24 17.66
N LYS A 102 4.64 11.99 17.98
CA LYS A 102 4.10 11.25 19.13
C LYS A 102 5.10 11.05 20.28
N GLU A 103 6.30 11.61 20.19
CA GLU A 103 7.29 11.72 21.28
C GLU A 103 7.31 13.16 21.84
#